data_AF-I0IA23-F1
#
_entry.id   AF-I0IA23-F1
#
_cell.length_a   1.000
_cell.length_b   1.000
_cell.length_c   1.000
_cell.angle_alpha   90.00
_cell.angle_beta   90.00
_cell.angle_gamma   90.00
#
_symmetry.space_group_name_H-M   'P 1'
#
loop_
_entity.id
_entity.type
_entity.pdbx_description
1 polymer ?
#
loop_
_entity_poly.entity_id
_entity_poly.type
_entity_poly.pdbx_seq_one_letter_code
_entity_poly.pdbx_strand_id
1 'polypeptide(L)' 'MPGDDFHSFIVRIWLEERATKDSPPHWRGSLIHVLSGRQMYFDRLESLPGLIRPYVEAMLAESQLPEGE' A
#
# COMPACT_ATOMS: atom_id res chain seq x y z
N MET A 1 -0.08 -2.44 -24.03
CA MET A 1 0.90 -1.35 -24.28
C MET A 1 2.13 -1.69 -23.45
N PRO A 2 3.37 -1.49 -23.93
CA PRO A 2 4.50 -1.54 -23.01
C PRO A 2 4.27 -0.44 -21.97
N GLY A 3 4.07 -0.81 -20.70
CA GLY A 3 3.63 0.18 -19.70
C GLY A 3 3.11 -0.32 -18.36
N ASP A 4 3.12 -1.62 -18.04
CA ASP A 4 2.69 -2.12 -16.71
C ASP A 4 3.88 -2.43 -15.78
N ASP A 5 5.02 -1.75 -15.95
CA ASP A 5 6.23 -1.95 -15.13
C ASP A 5 6.20 -1.20 -13.79
N PHE A 6 5.05 -0.65 -13.39
CA PHE A 6 4.96 0.18 -12.21
C PHE A 6 3.71 -0.10 -11.38
N HIS A 7 3.88 -0.12 -10.06
CA HIS A 7 2.78 -0.11 -9.11
C HIS A 7 2.59 1.30 -8.54
N SER A 8 1.37 1.82 -8.61
CA SER A 8 1.00 3.10 -8.02
C SER A 8 0.19 2.88 -6.74
N PHE A 9 0.51 3.65 -5.70
CA PHE A 9 -0.18 3.59 -4.42
C PHE A 9 -0.62 4.98 -3.97
N ILE A 10 -1.83 5.09 -3.43
CA ILE A 10 -2.31 6.29 -2.75
C ILE A 10 -2.33 5.98 -1.26
N VAL A 11 -1.57 6.76 -0.48
CA VAL A 11 -1.57 6.70 0.98
C VAL A 11 -2.34 7.88 1.53
N ARG A 12 -3.36 7.61 2.34
CA ARG A 12 -4.13 8.63 3.08
C ARG A 12 -3.84 8.44 4.55
N ILE A 13 -3.60 9.52 5.27
CA ILE A 13 -3.37 9.54 6.72
C ILE A 13 -4.27 10.61 7.32
N TRP A 14 -5.01 10.29 8.37
CA TRP A 14 -5.91 11.23 9.04
C TRP A 14 -5.93 10.98 10.55
N LEU A 15 -6.28 12.01 11.31
CA LEU A 15 -6.57 11.88 12.73
C LEU A 15 -8.01 11.36 12.91
N GLU A 16 -8.20 10.41 13.81
CA GLU A 16 -9.54 10.06 14.28
C GLU A 16 -10.06 11.16 15.20
N GLU A 17 -11.37 11.38 15.13
CA GLU A 17 -12.05 12.28 16.04
C GLU A 17 -11.92 11.73 17.47
N ARG A 18 -11.52 12.58 18.41
CA ARG A 18 -11.28 12.12 19.79
C ARG A 18 -12.62 11.79 20.44
N ALA A 19 -12.73 10.60 21.04
CA ALA A 19 -13.90 10.23 21.82
C ALA A 19 -14.10 11.13 23.05
N THR A 20 -13.01 11.62 23.65
CA THR A 20 -13.03 12.56 24.78
C THR A 20 -11.87 13.55 24.68
N LYS A 21 -11.98 14.70 25.37
CA LYS A 21 -10.94 15.75 25.40
C LYS A 21 -9.59 15.25 25.91
N ASP A 22 -9.60 14.24 26.77
CA ASP A 22 -8.42 13.65 27.43
C ASP A 22 -7.86 12.43 26.69
N SER A 23 -8.51 11.95 25.63
CA SER A 23 -7.98 10.83 24.83
C SER A 23 -6.77 11.28 24.00
N PRO A 24 -5.69 10.49 23.94
CA PRO A 24 -4.58 10.79 23.04
C PRO A 24 -5.06 10.78 21.59
N PRO A 25 -4.51 11.64 20.71
CA PRO A 25 -4.86 11.62 19.30
C PRO A 25 -4.44 10.29 18.67
N HIS A 26 -5.39 9.58 18.09
CA HIS A 26 -5.14 8.40 17.27
C HIS A 26 -5.17 8.81 15.80
N TRP A 27 -4.27 8.24 15.00
CA TRP A 27 -4.28 8.40 13.55
C TRP A 27 -4.59 7.06 12.89
N ARG A 28 -5.15 7.15 11.70
CA ARG A 28 -5.37 6.00 10.81
C ARG A 28 -4.80 6.29 9.45
N GLY A 29 -4.47 5.22 8.75
CA GLY A 29 -4.02 5.25 7.38
C GLY A 29 -4.80 4.29 6.51
N SER A 30 -4.85 4.60 5.22
CA SER A 30 -5.27 3.66 4.18
C SER A 30 -4.27 3.70 3.03
N LEU A 31 -3.94 2.54 2.49
CA LEU A 31 -3.18 2.39 1.26
C LEU A 31 -4.10 1.78 0.20
N ILE A 32 -4.21 2.45 -0.94
CA ILE A 32 -4.96 1.98 -2.11
C ILE A 32 -3.96 1.68 -3.21
N HIS A 33 -3.91 0.43 -3.67
CA HIS A 33 -3.17 0.07 -4.88
C HIS A 33 -4.01 0.45 -6.10
N VAL A 34 -3.51 1.38 -6.92
CA VAL A 34 -4.28 2.03 -7.97
C VAL A 34 -4.70 1.03 -9.06
N LEU A 35 -3.80 0.16 -9.50
CA LEU A 35 -4.09 -0.77 -10.59
C LEU A 35 -5.14 -1.83 -10.22
N SER A 36 -5.08 -2.37 -8.99
CA SER A 36 -6.04 -3.40 -8.55
C SER A 36 -7.25 -2.85 -7.82
N GLY A 37 -7.26 -1.55 -7.46
CA GLY A 37 -8.27 -0.95 -6.59
C GLY A 37 -8.27 -1.48 -5.14
N ARG A 38 -7.33 -2.37 -4.78
CA ARG A 38 -7.30 -2.98 -3.45
C ARG A 38 -6.93 -1.95 -2.39
N GLN A 39 -7.76 -1.85 -1.36
CA GLN A 39 -7.58 -0.96 -0.23
C GLN A 39 -7.24 -1.73 1.05
N MET A 40 -6.29 -1.22 1.82
CA MET A 40 -5.86 -1.76 3.11
C MET A 40 -5.76 -0.63 4.14
N TYR A 41 -6.18 -0.88 5.37
CA TYR A 41 -6.06 0.07 6.47
C TYR A 41 -4.87 -0.26 7.37
N PHE A 42 -4.24 0.75 7.95
CA PHE A 42 -3.12 0.60 8.88
C PHE A 42 -3.11 1.72 9.91
N ASP A 43 -2.45 1.50 11.05
CA ASP A 43 -2.29 2.46 12.14
C ASP A 43 -0.84 2.57 12.65
N ARG A 44 0.08 1.89 11.96
CA ARG A 44 1.53 1.94 12.19
C ARG A 44 2.23 2.20 10.88
N LEU A 45 3.04 3.26 10.81
CA LEU A 45 3.69 3.68 9.58
C LEU A 45 4.67 2.60 9.08
N GLU A 46 5.26 1.86 10.01
CA GLU A 46 6.19 0.77 9.78
C GLU A 46 5.55 -0.44 9.09
N SER A 47 4.22 -0.47 8.98
CA SER A 47 3.49 -1.52 8.24
C SER A 47 3.55 -1.31 6.73
N LEU A 48 3.79 -0.08 6.24
CA LEU A 48 3.78 0.26 4.81
C LEU A 48 4.71 -0.62 3.95
N PRO A 49 5.99 -0.87 4.34
CA PRO A 49 6.85 -1.76 3.59
C PRO A 49 6.28 -3.17 3.45
N GLY A 50 5.65 -3.71 4.50
CA GLY A 50 5.01 -5.02 4.47
C GLY A 50 3.79 -5.08 3.55
N LEU A 51 3.05 -3.97 3.42
CA LEU A 51 1.90 -3.86 2.53
C LEU A 51 2.30 -3.75 1.05
N ILE A 52 3.45 -3.13 0.76
CA ILE A 52 3.95 -2.88 -0.60
C ILE A 52 4.80 -4.06 -1.12
N ARG A 53 5.57 -4.71 -0.25
CA ARG A 53 6.51 -5.79 -0.58
C ARG A 53 5.96 -6.86 -1.54
N PRO A 54 4.74 -7.40 -1.37
CA PRO A 54 4.24 -8.45 -2.25
C PRO A 54 4.15 -8.02 -3.73
N TYR A 55 3.86 -6.73 -3.99
CA TYR A 55 3.80 -6.20 -5.34
C TYR A 55 5.19 -6.10 -5.97
N VAL A 56 6.19 -5.69 -5.17
CA VAL A 56 7.60 -5.63 -5.62
C VAL A 56 8.14 -7.05 -5.90
N GLU A 57 7.84 -8.01 -5.03
CA GLU A 57 8.28 -9.39 -5.20
C GLU A 57 7.65 -10.06 -6.43
N ALA A 58 6.35 -9.81 -6.68
CA ALA A 58 5.68 -10.27 -7.89
C ALA A 58 6.31 -9.67 -9.17
N MET A 59 6.54 -8.36 -9.19
CA MET A 59 7.16 -7.66 -10.32
C MET A 59 8.57 -8.20 -10.63
N LEU A 60 9.37 -8.48 -9.60
CA LEU A 60 10.70 -9.10 -9.76
C LEU A 60 10.62 -10.55 -10.28
N ALA A 61 9.65 -11.33 -9.81
CA ALA A 61 9.45 -12.70 -10.27
C ALA A 61 9.01 -12.74 -11.74
N GLU A 62 8.11 -11.85 -12.15
CA GLU A 62 7.66 -11.70 -13.55
C GLU A 62 8.81 -11.29 -14.48
N SER A 63 9.71 -10.42 -14.01
CA SER A 63 10.90 -10.00 -14.77
C SER A 63 11.94 -11.11 -14.99
N GLN A 64 11.86 -12.21 -14.23
CA GLN A 64 12.81 -13.33 -14.31
C GLN A 64 12.29 -14.52 -15.13
N LEU A 65 11.05 -14.46 -15.62
CA LEU A 65 10.50 -15.47 -16.52
C LEU A 65 11.21 -15.36 -17.88
N PRO A 66 11.74 -16.47 -18.44
CA PRO A 66 12.27 -16.44 -19.79
C PRO A 66 11.14 -16.07 -20.77
N GLU A 67 11.39 -15.10 -21.64
CA GLU A 67 10.55 -14.91 -22.84
C GLU A 67 10.53 -16.25 -23.59
N GLY A 68 9.32 -16.70 -23.93
CA GLY A 68 9.02 -18.10 -24.26
C GLY A 68 9.99 -18.81 -25.21
N GLU A 69 10.14 -20.11 -24.97
CA GLU A 69 10.66 -21.08 -25.94
C GLU A 69 9.69 -21.28 -27.11
#